data_AF-A0A1M3MHG5-F1
#
_entry.id   AF-A0A1M3MHG5-F1
#
_cell.length_a   1.000
_cell.length_b   1.000
_cell.length_c   1.000
_cell.angle_alpha   90.00
_cell.angle_beta   90.00
_cell.angle_gamma   90.00
#
_symmetry.space_group_name_H-M   'P 1'
#
loop_
_entity.id
_entity.type
_entity.pdbx_description
1 polymer ?
#
loop_
_entity_poly.entity_id
_entity_poly.type
_entity_poly.pdbx_seq_one_letter_code
_entity_poly.pdbx_strand_id
1 'polypeptide(L)'
;MSGLQKSHDPSRADYDWRMFSGFLRGRLRADGRGYRALAAVIGVTATDLSRAASGKELSVGKVLAICDWLDVAVRIFYLPPQKDAGNSACCSESFVKHDTGEAAE
;
A
#
# COMPACT_ATOMS: atom_id res chain seq x y z
N MET A 1 8.96 -10.40 13.40
CA MET A 1 9.88 -9.76 12.42
C MET A 1 9.05 -8.83 11.54
N SER A 2 9.10 -7.53 11.82
CA SER A 2 8.30 -6.51 11.11
C SER A 2 8.55 -6.57 9.60
N GLY A 3 7.49 -6.37 8.81
CA GLY A 3 7.54 -6.21 7.36
C GLY A 3 8.47 -5.06 6.96
N LEU A 4 8.78 -4.95 5.67
CA LEU A 4 9.52 -3.77 5.19
C LEU A 4 8.53 -2.60 5.11
N GLN A 5 8.10 -2.10 6.27
CA GLN A 5 7.38 -0.84 6.39
C GLN A 5 8.24 0.24 5.74
N LYS A 6 7.68 0.89 4.73
CA LYS A 6 8.34 1.95 3.97
C LYS A 6 7.98 3.31 4.56
N SER A 7 6.85 3.41 5.24
CA SER A 7 6.55 4.50 6.16
C SER A 7 7.58 4.50 7.28
N HIS A 8 8.33 5.60 7.41
CA HIS A 8 9.20 5.85 8.56
C HIS A 8 8.40 6.13 9.85
N ASP A 9 7.07 6.23 9.74
CA ASP A 9 6.16 6.60 10.81
C ASP A 9 5.15 5.45 11.06
N PRO A 10 5.28 4.70 12.17
CA PRO A 10 4.39 3.59 12.50
C PRO A 10 2.98 4.05 12.90
N SER A 11 2.77 5.35 13.15
CA SER A 11 1.44 5.93 13.42
C SER A 11 0.56 6.00 12.17
N ARG A 12 1.13 5.76 10.99
CA ARG A 12 0.42 5.74 9.70
C ARG A 12 0.19 4.32 9.22
N ALA A 13 -0.92 4.15 8.52
CA ALA A 13 -1.19 2.91 7.82
C ALA A 13 -0.15 2.69 6.72
N ASP A 14 0.24 1.44 6.51
CA ASP A 14 1.20 1.07 5.46
C ASP A 14 0.82 -0.29 4.86
N TYR A 15 1.67 -0.80 3.98
CA TYR A 15 1.49 -2.07 3.29
C TYR A 15 2.77 -2.92 3.40
N ASP A 16 2.64 -4.20 3.75
CA ASP A 16 3.77 -5.11 3.87
C ASP A 16 4.25 -5.59 2.49
N TRP A 17 5.02 -4.74 1.82
CA TRP A 17 5.63 -5.05 0.52
C TRP A 17 6.61 -6.23 0.57
N ARG A 18 7.16 -6.55 1.74
CA ARG A 18 8.07 -7.70 1.92
C ARG A 18 7.29 -8.99 1.93
N MET A 19 6.22 -9.05 2.71
CA MET A 19 5.31 -10.20 2.73
C MET A 19 4.68 -10.39 1.35
N PHE A 20 4.19 -9.32 0.73
CA PHE A 20 3.64 -9.33 -0.62
C PHE A 20 4.62 -9.92 -1.65
N SER A 21 5.86 -9.41 -1.68
CA SER A 21 6.88 -9.93 -2.60
C SER A 21 7.28 -11.38 -2.32
N GLY A 22 7.24 -11.81 -1.05
CA GLY A 22 7.46 -13.21 -0.65
C GLY A 22 6.40 -14.15 -1.23
N PHE A 23 5.12 -13.82 -1.04
CA PHE A 23 3.99 -14.58 -1.61
C PHE A 23 4.09 -14.64 -3.13
N LEU A 24 4.31 -13.49 -3.77
CA LEU A 24 4.43 -13.40 -5.22
C LEU A 24 5.57 -14.27 -5.75
N ARG A 25 6.79 -14.17 -5.18
CA ARG A 25 7.92 -15.01 -5.59
C ARG A 25 7.65 -16.50 -5.41
N GLY A 26 6.98 -16.87 -4.33
CA GLY A 26 6.55 -18.26 -4.08
C GLY A 26 5.66 -18.77 -5.21
N ARG A 27 4.62 -18.01 -5.56
CA ARG A 27 3.70 -18.39 -6.65
C ARG A 27 4.37 -18.40 -8.03
N LEU A 28 5.20 -17.40 -8.33
CA LEU A 28 5.95 -17.32 -9.59
C LEU A 28 6.86 -18.55 -9.77
N ARG A 29 7.54 -18.99 -8.72
CA ARG A 29 8.39 -20.20 -8.74
C ARG A 29 7.57 -21.47 -8.95
N ALA A 30 6.41 -21.57 -8.31
CA ALA A 30 5.53 -22.73 -8.44
C ALA A 30 4.88 -22.83 -9.83
N ASP A 31 4.56 -21.69 -10.46
CA ASP A 31 3.97 -21.64 -11.80
C ASP A 31 5.00 -21.96 -12.90
N GLY A 32 6.25 -21.50 -12.75
CA GLY A 32 7.35 -21.83 -13.65
C GLY A 32 7.35 -21.07 -14.99
N ARG A 33 6.29 -20.33 -15.33
CA ARG A 33 6.29 -19.44 -16.51
C ARG A 33 7.13 -18.18 -16.26
N GLY A 34 7.70 -17.65 -17.35
CA GLY A 34 8.43 -16.38 -17.31
C GLY A 34 7.52 -15.17 -17.09
N TYR A 35 8.10 -14.06 -16.60
CA TYR A 35 7.35 -12.85 -16.24
C TYR A 35 6.49 -12.28 -17.37
N ARG A 36 6.93 -12.35 -18.63
CA ARG A 36 6.12 -11.83 -19.76
C ARG A 36 4.81 -12.60 -19.94
N ALA A 37 4.84 -13.93 -19.82
CA ALA A 37 3.66 -14.76 -19.97
C ALA A 37 2.66 -14.51 -18.83
N LEU A 38 3.16 -14.42 -17.59
CA LEU A 38 2.32 -14.17 -16.42
C LEU A 38 1.78 -12.74 -16.38
N ALA A 39 2.58 -11.75 -16.78
CA ALA A 39 2.16 -10.37 -16.86
C ALA A 39 0.92 -10.21 -17.77
N ALA A 40 0.90 -10.90 -18.92
CA ALA A 40 -0.24 -10.89 -19.83
C ALA A 40 -1.51 -11.51 -19.21
N VAL A 41 -1.37 -12.61 -18.46
CA VAL A 41 -2.49 -13.27 -17.76
C VAL A 41 -3.07 -12.38 -16.66
N ILE A 42 -2.21 -11.69 -15.91
CA ILE A 42 -2.60 -10.84 -14.78
C ILE A 42 -3.13 -9.47 -15.26
N GLY A 43 -2.80 -9.06 -16.48
CA GLY A 43 -3.14 -7.72 -16.99
C GLY A 43 -2.19 -6.62 -16.51
N VAL A 44 -0.91 -6.95 -16.30
CA VAL A 44 0.15 -6.01 -15.91
C VAL A 44 1.35 -6.09 -16.86
N THR A 45 2.37 -5.26 -16.67
CA THR A 45 3.61 -5.37 -17.45
C THR A 45 4.63 -6.31 -16.77
N ALA A 46 5.56 -6.87 -17.54
CA ALA A 46 6.66 -7.66 -16.98
C ALA A 46 7.53 -6.84 -16.01
N THR A 47 7.65 -5.53 -16.26
CA THR A 47 8.35 -4.59 -15.38
C THR A 47 7.61 -4.42 -14.05
N ASP A 48 6.28 -4.37 -14.07
CA ASP A 48 5.46 -4.33 -12.85
C ASP A 48 5.67 -5.59 -12.01
N LEU A 49 5.67 -6.78 -12.62
CA LEU A 49 5.96 -8.03 -11.92
C LEU A 49 7.37 -8.06 -11.33
N SER A 50 8.38 -7.58 -12.07
CA SER A 50 9.75 -7.50 -11.57
C SER A 50 9.86 -6.55 -10.37
N ARG A 51 9.19 -5.40 -10.43
CA ARG A 51 9.11 -4.43 -9.33
C ARG A 51 8.39 -5.00 -8.11
N ALA A 52 7.22 -5.60 -8.31
CA ALA A 52 6.45 -6.27 -7.27
C ALA A 52 7.27 -7.37 -6.59
N ALA A 53 7.91 -8.24 -7.39
CA ALA A 53 8.78 -9.28 -6.90
C ALA A 53 9.97 -8.69 -6.15
N SER A 54 10.42 -7.47 -6.44
CA SER A 54 11.48 -6.79 -5.70
C SER A 54 10.99 -6.03 -4.44
N GLY A 55 9.70 -6.14 -4.10
CA GLY A 55 9.10 -5.41 -2.97
C GLY A 55 9.00 -3.91 -3.21
N LYS A 56 8.93 -3.48 -4.47
CA LYS A 56 8.69 -2.08 -4.83
C LYS A 56 7.19 -1.80 -4.87
N GLU A 57 6.82 -0.60 -4.46
CA GLU A 57 5.46 -0.09 -4.53
C GLU A 57 4.96 0.00 -5.96
N LEU A 58 3.66 -0.28 -6.09
CA LEU A 58 2.87 -0.23 -7.32
C LEU A 58 1.55 0.50 -7.04
N SER A 59 0.89 0.95 -8.10
CA SER A 59 -0.47 1.49 -7.99
C SER A 59 -1.44 0.42 -7.51
N VAL A 60 -2.47 0.85 -6.78
CA VAL A 60 -3.47 -0.04 -6.16
C VAL A 60 -4.10 -1.01 -7.15
N GLY A 61 -4.46 -0.56 -8.36
CA GLY A 61 -5.05 -1.43 -9.38
C GLY A 61 -4.15 -2.62 -9.77
N LYS A 62 -2.83 -2.42 -9.81
CA LYS A 62 -1.87 -3.50 -10.10
C LYS A 62 -1.74 -4.47 -8.93
N VAL A 63 -1.78 -3.94 -7.70
CA VAL A 63 -1.76 -4.77 -6.49
C VAL A 63 -2.99 -5.67 -6.45
N LEU A 64 -4.17 -5.13 -6.72
CA LEU A 64 -5.42 -5.89 -6.78
C LEU A 64 -5.33 -7.02 -7.82
N ALA A 65 -4.97 -6.70 -9.06
CA ALA A 65 -4.84 -7.70 -10.12
C ALA A 65 -3.86 -8.83 -9.76
N ILE A 66 -2.73 -8.49 -9.13
CA ILE A 66 -1.77 -9.50 -8.65
C ILE A 66 -2.37 -10.33 -7.51
N CYS A 67 -3.07 -9.72 -6.56
CA CYS A 67 -3.70 -10.43 -5.44
C CYS A 67 -4.81 -11.39 -5.91
N ASP A 68 -5.61 -10.98 -6.89
CA ASP A 68 -6.64 -11.82 -7.50
C ASP A 68 -6.01 -13.06 -8.17
N TRP A 69 -4.90 -12.88 -8.88
CA TRP A 69 -4.15 -14.01 -9.45
C TRP A 69 -3.49 -14.92 -8.41
N LEU A 70 -3.04 -14.34 -7.30
CA LEU A 70 -2.48 -15.08 -6.17
C LEU A 70 -3.55 -15.84 -5.36
N ASP A 71 -4.83 -15.57 -5.60
CA ASP A 71 -5.96 -16.05 -4.80
C ASP A 71 -5.81 -15.70 -3.31
N VAL A 72 -5.40 -14.45 -3.04
CA VAL A 72 -5.25 -13.93 -1.68
C VAL A 72 -5.94 -12.59 -1.52
N ALA A 73 -6.57 -12.37 -0.37
CA ALA A 73 -7.20 -11.09 -0.08
C ALA A 73 -6.14 -9.99 0.06
N VAL A 74 -6.27 -8.88 -0.67
CA VAL A 74 -5.33 -7.73 -0.62
C VAL A 74 -5.09 -7.21 0.81
N ARG A 75 -6.09 -7.35 1.68
CA ARG A 75 -6.04 -6.91 3.08
C ARG A 75 -5.05 -7.68 3.94
N ILE A 76 -4.57 -8.87 3.54
CA ILE A 76 -3.61 -9.62 4.37
C ILE A 76 -2.27 -8.90 4.52
N PHE A 77 -1.94 -8.04 3.56
CA PHE A 77 -0.70 -7.27 3.56
C PHE A 77 -0.90 -5.86 4.16
N TYR A 78 -2.11 -5.51 4.57
CA TYR A 78 -2.39 -4.22 5.18
C TYR A 78 -1.76 -4.14 6.57
N LEU A 79 -0.98 -3.09 6.81
CA LEU A 79 -0.43 -2.77 8.12
C LEU A 79 -1.26 -1.64 8.72
N PRO A 80 -2.09 -1.93 9.73
CA PRO A 80 -2.86 -0.89 10.39
C PRO A 80 -1.93 0.10 11.10
N PRO A 81 -2.34 1.38 11.22
CA PRO A 81 -1.58 2.36 12.00
C PRO A 81 -1.51 1.91 13.46
N GLN A 82 -0.35 2.05 14.09
CA GLN A 82 -0.23 1.88 15.53
C GLN A 82 -0.87 3.11 16.18
N LYS A 83 -1.99 2.89 16.88
CA LYS A 83 -2.76 3.96 17.54
C LYS A 83 -1.98 4.51 18.74
N ASP A 84 -1.23 5.58 18.52
CA ASP A 84 -1.01 6.57 19.57
C ASP A 84 -2.20 7.52 19.54
N ALA A 85 -3.20 7.24 20.39
CA ALA A 85 -4.52 7.87 20.38
C ALA A 85 -4.55 9.40 20.65
N GLY A 86 -3.41 10.09 20.64
CA GLY A 86 -3.29 11.52 20.97
C GLY A 86 -2.63 12.41 19.91
N ASN A 87 -1.93 11.86 18.91
CA ASN A 87 -1.21 12.65 17.90
C ASN A 87 -1.84 12.49 16.52
N SER A 88 -3.05 13.03 16.37
CA SER A 88 -3.61 13.24 15.03
C SER A 88 -2.77 14.31 14.31
N ALA A 89 -2.00 13.90 13.29
CA ALA A 89 -1.35 14.83 12.37
C ALA A 89 -2.34 15.46 11.35
N CYS A 90 -3.65 15.21 11.50
CA CYS A 90 -4.65 15.93 10.72
C CYS A 90 -4.52 17.43 10.98
N CYS A 91 -4.46 18.22 9.90
CA CYS A 91 -4.46 19.66 9.95
C CYS A 91 -5.73 20.16 10.65
N SER A 92 -5.67 20.37 11.96
CA SER A 92 -6.80 20.81 12.77
C SER A 92 -6.97 22.34 12.79
N GLU A 93 -6.05 23.09 12.19
CA GLU A 93 -6.19 24.54 12.08
C GLU A 93 -6.96 24.90 10.81
N SER A 94 -8.25 25.20 10.97
CA SER A 94 -8.98 25.99 9.99
C SER A 94 -8.46 27.42 10.04
N PHE A 95 -7.64 27.83 9.07
CA PHE A 95 -7.26 29.23 8.82
C PHE A 95 -8.43 30.08 8.28
N VAL A 96 -9.65 29.83 8.76
CA VAL A 96 -10.83 30.63 8.42
C VAL A 96 -10.83 31.81 9.37
N LYS A 97 -10.62 33.03 8.83
CA LYS A 97 -10.81 34.26 9.59
C LYS A 97 -12.29 34.37 9.96
N HIS A 98 -12.60 34.21 11.23
CA HIS A 98 -13.90 34.62 11.74
C HIS A 98 -13.88 36.14 11.85
N ASP A 99 -14.72 36.81 11.04
CA ASP A 99 -14.97 38.23 11.20
C ASP A 99 -15.71 38.40 12.52
N THR A 100 -15.00 38.85 13.57
CA THR A 100 -15.62 39.26 14.82
C THR A 100 -16.32 40.60 14.53
N GLY A 101 -17.53 40.52 13.98
CA GLY A 101 -18.41 41.66 13.81
C GLY A 101 -18.82 42.19 15.18
N GLU A 102 -17.99 43.04 15.76
CA GLU A 102 -18.32 43.83 16.94
C GLU A 102 -19.33 44.90 16.50
N ALA A 103 -20.61 44.63 16.73
CA ALA A 103 -21.68 45.59 16.53
C ALA A 103 -21.48 46.73 17.52
N ALA A 104 -21.04 47.88 17.02
CA ALA A 104 -21.02 49.13 17.75
C ALA A 104 -22.47 49.60 17.98
N GLU A 105 -22.83 49.75 19.25
CA GLU A 105 -24.06 50.40 19.72
C GLU A 105 -23.84 51.91 19.87
#